data_AF-W5S1Y9-F1
#
_entry.id   AF-W5S1Y9-F1
#
_cell.length_a   1.000
_cell.length_b   1.000
_cell.length_c   1.000
_cell.angle_alpha   90.00
_cell.angle_beta   90.00
_cell.angle_gamma   90.00
#
_symmetry.space_group_name_H-M   'P 1'
#
loop_
_entity.id
_entity.type
_entity.pdbx_description
1 polymer ?
#
loop_
_entity_poly.entity_id
_entity_poly.type
_entity_poly.pdbx_seq_one_letter_code
_entity_poly.pdbx_strand_id
1 'polypeptide(L)'
;IVHGTTIEILRTIFPSIIPMFIAIPSFALLYSMDEVVVDPAITIKAIGHQWYRTYEYSDYNSSDEESLTFDSYTIPEDDLELGQSRLLEVDNRVVVPAKTHLRIIVTSADVPHSWAV
;
A
#
# COMPACT_ATOMS: atom_id res chain seq x y z
N ILE A 1 23.56 -14.91 48.40
CA ILE A 1 23.08 -14.63 47.03
C ILE A 1 23.89 -15.51 46.09
N VAL A 2 23.29 -16.51 45.47
CA VAL A 2 24.00 -17.38 44.51
C VAL A 2 23.97 -16.66 43.17
N HIS A 3 25.12 -16.27 42.64
CA HIS A 3 25.19 -15.65 41.32
C HIS A 3 25.12 -16.73 40.23
N GLY A 4 24.06 -16.66 39.42
CA GLY A 4 23.82 -17.55 38.28
C GLY A 4 24.41 -17.00 36.98
N THR A 5 25.64 -16.51 36.97
CA THR A 5 26.23 -15.81 35.81
C THR A 5 26.08 -16.58 34.50
N THR A 6 26.18 -17.93 34.53
CA THR A 6 25.98 -18.78 33.35
C THR A 6 24.55 -18.70 32.79
N ILE A 7 23.51 -18.73 33.63
CA ILE A 7 22.12 -18.63 33.15
C ILE A 7 21.82 -17.21 32.65
N GLU A 8 22.46 -16.19 33.21
CA GLU A 8 22.33 -14.81 32.74
C GLU A 8 22.93 -14.62 31.35
N ILE A 9 24.06 -15.26 31.07
CA ILE A 9 24.67 -15.25 29.74
C ILE A 9 23.78 -15.99 28.73
N LEU A 10 23.29 -17.19 29.08
CA LEU A 10 22.45 -17.98 28.16
C LEU A 10 21.13 -17.28 27.84
N ARG A 11 20.43 -16.73 28.85
CA ARG A 11 19.18 -15.99 28.63
C ARG A 11 19.39 -14.65 27.90
N THR A 12 20.62 -14.20 27.71
CA THR A 12 20.92 -13.00 26.92
C THR A 12 21.24 -13.39 25.48
N ILE A 13 22.07 -14.43 25.28
CA ILE A 13 22.49 -14.89 23.95
C ILE A 13 21.33 -15.53 23.18
N PHE A 14 20.59 -16.47 23.80
CA PHE A 14 19.51 -17.17 23.11
C PHE A 14 18.43 -16.21 22.58
N PRO A 15 17.92 -15.24 23.38
CA PRO A 15 16.98 -14.25 22.87
C PRO A 15 17.58 -13.25 21.88
N SER A 16 18.90 -13.10 21.81
CA SER A 16 19.55 -12.21 20.81
C SER A 16 19.70 -12.89 19.46
N ILE A 17 19.90 -14.22 19.44
CA ILE A 17 20.05 -15.00 18.20
C ILE A 17 18.73 -15.09 17.43
N ILE A 18 17.59 -15.19 18.12
CA ILE A 18 16.27 -15.34 17.46
C ILE A 18 15.94 -14.11 16.58
N PRO A 19 15.99 -12.85 17.06
CA PRO A 19 15.81 -11.67 16.23
C PRO A 19 16.84 -11.55 15.11
N MET A 20 18.08 -11.99 15.32
CA MET A 20 19.11 -11.96 14.27
C MET A 20 18.69 -12.81 13.07
N PHE A 21 18.18 -14.02 13.30
CA PHE A 21 17.68 -14.88 12.22
C PHE A 21 16.43 -14.32 11.54
N ILE A 22 15.57 -13.59 12.25
CA ILE A 22 14.39 -12.94 11.68
C ILE A 22 14.78 -11.69 10.88
N ALA A 23 15.78 -10.94 11.33
CA ALA A 23 16.23 -9.70 10.71
C ALA A 23 16.91 -9.94 9.35
N ILE A 24 17.63 -11.04 9.18
CA ILE A 24 18.33 -11.36 7.92
C ILE A 24 17.38 -11.40 6.70
N PRO A 25 16.31 -12.23 6.67
CA PRO A 25 15.37 -12.24 5.56
C PRO A 25 14.56 -10.93 5.47
N SER A 26 14.28 -10.28 6.61
CA SER A 26 13.57 -9.00 6.63
C SER A 26 14.34 -7.89 5.92
N PHE A 27 15.65 -7.77 6.17
CA PHE A 27 16.49 -6.78 5.51
C PHE A 27 16.72 -7.12 4.04
N ALA A 28 16.93 -8.39 3.70
CA ALA A 28 17.06 -8.81 2.32
C ALA A 28 15.82 -8.43 1.49
N LEU A 29 14.61 -8.64 2.05
CA LEU A 29 13.37 -8.25 1.41
C LEU A 29 13.24 -6.73 1.28
N LEU A 30 13.54 -5.99 2.35
CA LEU A 30 13.47 -4.51 2.36
C LEU A 30 14.30 -3.90 1.23
N TYR A 31 15.55 -4.32 1.09
CA TYR A 31 16.42 -3.81 0.01
C TYR A 31 15.95 -4.25 -1.37
N SER A 32 15.41 -5.47 -1.52
CA SER A 32 14.87 -5.91 -2.81
C SER A 32 13.61 -5.15 -3.25
N MET A 33 12.85 -4.59 -2.31
CA MET A 33 11.64 -3.79 -2.60
C MET A 33 11.96 -2.35 -2.97
N ASP A 34 13.04 -1.77 -2.42
CA ASP A 34 13.43 -0.38 -2.66
C ASP A 34 14.06 -0.19 -4.06
N GLU A 35 14.60 -1.26 -4.64
CA GLU A 35 15.16 -1.26 -5.99
C GLU A 35 14.05 -1.11 -7.07
N VAL A 36 13.65 0.12 -7.36
CA VAL A 36 12.82 0.45 -8.54
C VAL A 36 13.71 0.45 -9.79
N VAL A 37 14.05 -0.72 -10.31
CA VAL A 37 14.93 -0.87 -11.48
C VAL A 37 14.17 -0.61 -12.80
N VAL A 38 12.84 -0.70 -12.80
CA VAL A 38 12.03 -0.67 -14.03
C VAL A 38 11.24 0.62 -14.12
N ASP A 39 11.34 1.29 -15.28
CA ASP A 39 10.48 2.42 -15.61
C ASP A 39 9.01 1.99 -15.59
N PRO A 40 8.15 2.64 -14.80
CA PRO A 40 6.73 2.31 -14.78
C PRO A 40 6.08 2.71 -16.09
N ALA A 41 5.16 1.90 -16.59
CA ALA A 41 4.45 2.21 -17.82
C ALA A 41 3.27 3.17 -17.60
N ILE A 42 2.73 3.19 -16.37
CA ILE A 42 1.62 4.06 -15.98
C ILE A 42 1.85 4.56 -14.56
N THR A 43 1.61 5.84 -14.36
CA THR A 43 1.54 6.53 -13.08
C THR A 43 0.10 6.89 -12.77
N ILE A 44 -0.36 6.49 -11.58
CA ILE A 44 -1.68 6.82 -11.05
C ILE A 44 -1.47 7.54 -9.73
N LYS A 45 -2.12 8.68 -9.56
CA LYS A 45 -2.15 9.39 -8.29
C LYS A 45 -3.42 9.04 -7.54
N ALA A 46 -3.28 8.56 -6.32
CA ALA A 46 -4.37 8.24 -5.42
C ALA A 46 -4.43 9.31 -4.32
N ILE A 47 -5.50 10.10 -4.34
CA ILE A 47 -5.73 11.20 -3.40
C ILE A 47 -6.80 10.78 -2.41
N GLY A 48 -6.44 10.70 -1.14
CA GLY A 48 -7.38 10.46 -0.05
C GLY A 48 -8.13 11.73 0.31
N HIS A 49 -9.45 11.63 0.37
CA HIS A 49 -10.35 12.64 0.93
C HIS A 49 -11.15 12.01 2.07
N GLN A 50 -11.85 12.83 2.85
CA GLN A 50 -12.70 12.39 3.93
C GLN A 50 -13.85 11.53 3.38
N TRP A 51 -13.70 10.21 3.57
CA TRP A 51 -14.64 9.15 3.18
C TRP A 51 -14.74 8.79 1.69
N TYR A 52 -13.81 9.26 0.86
CA TYR A 52 -13.72 8.85 -0.54
C TYR A 52 -12.29 8.97 -1.08
N ARG A 53 -12.05 8.46 -2.29
CA ARG A 53 -10.74 8.56 -2.95
C ARG A 53 -10.90 9.12 -4.34
N THR A 54 -10.01 10.00 -4.74
CA THR A 54 -9.91 10.50 -6.11
C THR A 54 -8.70 9.86 -6.78
N TYR A 55 -8.87 9.35 -8.00
CA TYR A 55 -7.81 8.76 -8.79
C TYR A 55 -7.56 9.59 -10.04
N GLU A 56 -6.31 9.94 -10.27
CA GLU A 56 -5.86 10.74 -11.42
C GLU A 56 -4.82 9.95 -12.22
N TYR A 57 -5.09 9.76 -13.51
CA TYR A 57 -4.18 9.11 -14.46
C TYR A 57 -3.43 10.21 -15.21
N SER A 58 -2.21 10.53 -14.76
CA SER A 58 -1.42 11.66 -15.25
C SER A 58 -0.81 11.46 -16.65
N ASP A 59 -0.64 10.20 -17.06
CA ASP A 59 0.19 9.87 -18.23
C ASP A 59 -0.58 9.91 -19.55
N TYR A 60 -1.91 10.04 -19.49
CA TYR A 60 -2.80 10.06 -20.66
C TYR A 60 -3.42 11.44 -20.88
N ASN A 61 -2.57 12.44 -21.15
CA ASN A 61 -3.04 13.77 -21.58
C ASN A 61 -3.02 13.83 -23.13
N SER A 62 -4.18 13.65 -23.77
CA SER A 62 -4.32 13.86 -25.23
C SER A 62 -4.41 15.35 -25.62
N SER A 63 -4.63 16.24 -24.66
CA SER A 63 -4.57 17.70 -24.77
C SER A 63 -4.43 18.28 -23.36
N ASP A 64 -3.73 19.41 -23.22
CA ASP A 64 -3.21 20.02 -21.97
C ASP A 64 -4.20 20.30 -20.80
N GLU A 65 -5.45 19.84 -20.86
CA GLU A 65 -6.50 20.26 -19.92
C GLU A 65 -7.30 19.13 -19.24
N GLU A 66 -7.18 17.86 -19.62
CA GLU A 66 -7.98 16.80 -18.99
C GLU A 66 -7.16 15.54 -18.68
N SER A 67 -6.50 15.53 -17.51
CA SER A 67 -6.07 14.27 -16.91
C SER A 67 -7.30 13.47 -16.51
N LEU A 68 -7.37 12.19 -16.90
CA LEU A 68 -8.50 11.32 -16.54
C LEU A 68 -8.56 11.20 -15.02
N THR A 69 -9.56 11.88 -14.43
CA THR A 69 -9.73 12.00 -12.98
C THR A 69 -11.16 11.64 -12.59
N PHE A 70 -11.32 10.81 -11.56
CA PHE A 70 -12.63 10.46 -11.02
C PHE A 70 -12.59 10.20 -9.51
N ASP A 71 -13.75 10.36 -8.88
CA ASP A 71 -13.96 10.03 -7.47
C ASP A 71 -14.53 8.62 -7.32
N SER A 72 -14.13 7.96 -6.24
CA SER A 72 -14.50 6.61 -5.86
C SER A 72 -15.11 6.62 -4.45
N TYR A 73 -16.42 6.37 -4.39
CA TYR A 73 -17.23 6.31 -3.18
C TYR A 73 -17.69 4.89 -2.91
N THR A 74 -17.82 4.53 -1.64
CA THR A 74 -18.43 3.24 -1.24
C THR A 74 -19.92 3.25 -1.56
N ILE A 75 -20.41 2.17 -2.18
CA ILE A 75 -21.82 2.02 -2.52
C ILE A 75 -22.65 1.81 -1.23
N PRO A 76 -23.72 2.60 -0.98
CA PRO A 76 -24.61 2.41 0.16
C PRO A 76 -25.31 1.05 0.13
N GLU A 77 -25.67 0.51 1.30
CA GLU A 77 -26.27 -0.83 1.40
C GLU A 77 -27.59 -0.97 0.63
N ASP A 78 -28.35 0.12 0.51
CA ASP A 78 -29.63 0.16 -0.22
C ASP A 78 -29.45 0.07 -1.76
N ASP A 79 -28.27 0.43 -2.26
CA ASP A 79 -27.94 0.46 -3.70
C ASP A 79 -27.11 -0.76 -4.13
N LEU A 80 -26.82 -1.70 -3.22
CA LEU A 80 -26.03 -2.89 -3.52
C LEU A 80 -26.81 -3.89 -4.38
N GLU A 81 -26.19 -4.36 -5.46
CA GLU A 81 -26.73 -5.43 -6.29
C GLU A 81 -26.49 -6.82 -5.67
N LEU A 82 -27.30 -7.80 -6.09
CA LEU A 82 -27.20 -9.16 -5.56
C LEU A 82 -25.85 -9.81 -5.94
N GLY A 83 -25.02 -10.10 -4.94
CA GLY A 83 -23.67 -10.66 -5.10
C GLY A 83 -22.54 -9.67 -4.83
N GLN A 84 -22.84 -8.39 -4.62
CA GLN A 84 -21.87 -7.36 -4.25
C GLN A 84 -21.48 -7.43 -2.77
N SER A 85 -20.24 -7.03 -2.46
CA SER A 85 -19.69 -7.05 -1.10
C SER A 85 -19.96 -5.76 -0.33
N ARG A 86 -20.64 -5.88 0.81
CA ARG A 86 -20.94 -4.76 1.72
C ARG A 86 -19.66 -4.06 2.19
N LEU A 87 -19.63 -2.73 2.14
CA LEU A 87 -18.51 -1.85 2.53
C LEU A 87 -17.22 -1.96 1.70
N LEU A 88 -17.15 -2.86 0.71
CA LEU A 88 -15.98 -3.05 -0.14
C LEU A 88 -16.22 -2.59 -1.57
N GLU A 89 -17.50 -2.52 -1.98
CA GLU A 89 -17.88 -2.09 -3.30
C GLU A 89 -17.87 -0.58 -3.44
N VAL A 90 -17.41 -0.13 -4.60
CA VAL A 90 -17.27 1.27 -4.97
C VAL A 90 -17.94 1.53 -6.31
N ASP A 91 -18.40 2.76 -6.51
CA ASP A 91 -19.04 3.20 -7.74
C ASP A 91 -18.08 3.17 -8.96
N ASN A 92 -16.90 3.79 -8.82
CA ASN A 92 -15.88 3.87 -9.83
C ASN A 92 -14.63 3.11 -9.36
N ARG A 93 -14.34 1.98 -10.02
CA ARG A 93 -13.18 1.15 -9.70
C ARG A 93 -11.94 1.64 -10.43
N VAL A 94 -10.80 1.57 -9.76
CA VAL A 94 -9.49 1.78 -10.40
C VAL A 94 -9.21 0.63 -11.36
N VAL A 95 -9.02 0.95 -12.64
CA VAL A 95 -8.66 -0.02 -13.68
C VAL A 95 -7.20 0.15 -14.03
N VAL A 96 -6.48 -0.97 -14.08
CA VAL A 96 -5.04 -1.00 -14.41
C VAL A 96 -4.73 -2.17 -15.36
N PRO A 97 -3.76 -2.04 -16.27
CA PRO A 97 -3.33 -3.14 -17.11
C PRO A 97 -2.59 -4.20 -16.29
N ALA A 98 -2.88 -5.47 -16.56
CA ALA A 98 -2.17 -6.58 -15.95
C ALA A 98 -0.78 -6.78 -16.60
N LYS A 99 0.16 -7.36 -15.84
CA LYS A 99 1.53 -7.75 -16.29
C LYS A 99 2.44 -6.59 -16.69
N THR A 100 2.23 -5.43 -16.09
CA THR A 100 3.04 -4.23 -16.36
C THR A 100 3.41 -3.54 -15.04
N HIS A 101 4.56 -2.85 -15.01
CA HIS A 101 4.98 -2.06 -13.86
C HIS A 101 4.14 -0.78 -13.74
N LEU A 102 3.58 -0.55 -12.56
CA LEU A 102 2.75 0.61 -12.23
C LEU A 102 3.43 1.42 -11.14
N ARG A 103 3.32 2.75 -11.21
CA ARG A 103 3.69 3.66 -10.14
C ARG A 103 2.42 4.26 -9.54
N ILE A 104 2.24 4.10 -8.23
CA ILE A 104 1.13 4.72 -7.51
C ILE A 104 1.70 5.80 -6.60
N ILE A 105 1.24 7.03 -6.78
CA ILE A 105 1.62 8.17 -5.95
C ILE A 105 0.46 8.44 -4.99
N VAL A 106 0.67 8.21 -3.69
CA VAL A 106 -0.38 8.38 -2.68
C VAL A 106 -0.21 9.72 -1.98
N THR A 107 -1.29 10.48 -1.88
CA THR A 107 -1.34 11.72 -1.10
C THR A 107 -2.72 11.89 -0.45
N SER A 108 -2.87 12.91 0.38
CA SER A 108 -4.16 13.30 0.96
C SER A 108 -4.43 14.77 0.72
N ALA A 109 -5.70 15.14 0.57
CA ALA A 109 -6.14 16.52 0.44
C ALA A 109 -6.52 17.17 1.78
N ASP A 110 -6.87 16.37 2.81
CA ASP A 110 -7.40 16.86 4.09
C ASP A 110 -6.64 16.30 5.31
N VAL A 111 -6.96 15.08 5.74
CA VAL A 111 -6.39 14.40 6.91
C VAL A 111 -5.56 13.20 6.47
N PRO A 112 -4.67 12.65 7.31
CA PRO A 112 -3.90 11.47 6.93
C PRO A 112 -4.78 10.28 6.57
N HIS A 113 -4.62 9.78 5.35
CA HIS A 113 -5.26 8.56 4.85
C HIS A 113 -4.18 7.57 4.40
N SER A 114 -4.49 6.27 4.46
CA SER A 114 -3.61 5.20 3.98
C SER A 114 -4.24 4.48 2.79
N TRP A 115 -3.46 4.32 1.72
CA TRP A 115 -3.87 3.52 0.57
C TRP A 115 -3.39 2.08 0.74
N ALA A 116 -4.33 1.15 0.91
CA ALA A 116 -4.10 -0.27 1.09
C ALA A 116 -5.04 -1.06 0.17
N VAL A 117 -4.55 -2.19 -0.37
CA VAL A 117 -5.24 -3.13 -1.28
C VAL A 117 -4.94 -4.55 -0.85
#